data_AF-A0A150IU64-F1
#
_entry.id   AF-A0A150IU64-F1
#
_cell.length_a   1.000
_cell.length_b   1.000
_cell.length_c   1.000
_cell.angle_alpha   90.00
_cell.angle_beta   90.00
_cell.angle_gamma   90.00
#
_symmetry.space_group_name_H-M   'P 1'
#
loop_
_entity.id
_entity.type
_entity.pdbx_description
1 polymer ?
#
loop_
_entity_poly.entity_id
_entity_poly.type
_entity_poly.pdbx_seq_one_letter_code
_entity_poly.pdbx_strand_id
1 'polypeptide(L)'
;MFSVMLGASTERTYEGEPAMKLESLAWKGKDLKIPIEIEDNRIMIKEFSKIIFDMRNNYKKQDLAKTVHISIAKAFSEIAIEAAKIDHLPVAFSGGVAYNKIFSDVIKKEVESSNLKYLKHRLVPCGDGGVSFGQSLFAYKNI
;
A
#
# COMPACT_ATOMS: atom_id res chain seq x y z
N MET A 1 -1.39 11.51 7.37
CA MET A 1 -1.10 11.22 8.80
C MET A 1 0.34 10.82 9.04
N PHE A 2 0.78 9.60 8.66
CA PHE A 2 2.15 9.12 8.92
C PHE A 2 3.26 10.05 8.43
N SER A 3 3.08 10.66 7.26
CA SER A 3 4.00 11.66 6.71
C SER A 3 4.25 12.83 7.67
N VAL A 4 3.20 13.35 8.30
CA VAL A 4 3.30 14.45 9.27
C VAL A 4 3.89 13.96 10.58
N MET A 5 3.41 12.82 11.10
CA MET A 5 3.88 12.24 12.36
C MET A 5 5.39 11.96 12.36
N LEU A 6 5.92 11.53 11.21
CA LEU A 6 7.34 11.22 11.03
C LEU A 6 8.15 12.42 10.49
N GLY A 7 7.50 13.56 10.24
CA GLY A 7 8.14 14.78 9.75
C GLY A 7 8.65 14.70 8.31
N ALA A 8 8.04 13.86 7.47
CA ALA A 8 8.33 13.79 6.04
C ALA A 8 7.66 14.95 5.26
N SER A 9 6.47 15.38 5.67
CA SER A 9 5.78 16.55 5.11
C SER A 9 5.01 17.29 6.19
N THR A 10 4.99 18.62 6.11
CA THR A 10 4.25 19.51 7.01
C THR A 10 3.00 20.09 6.36
N GLU A 11 3.06 20.29 5.04
CA GLU A 11 1.97 20.79 4.22
C GLU A 11 1.82 19.94 2.94
N ARG A 12 0.79 20.25 2.16
CA ARG A 12 0.52 19.65 0.84
C ARG A 12 0.36 20.78 -0.17
N THR A 13 1.36 20.95 -1.02
CA THR A 13 1.47 21.94 -2.11
C THR A 13 1.06 21.37 -3.48
N TYR A 14 1.10 20.05 -3.64
CA TYR A 14 0.59 19.34 -4.82
C TYR A 14 -0.04 17.99 -4.46
N GLU A 15 -0.67 17.35 -5.43
CA GLU A 15 -1.31 16.05 -5.24
C GLU A 15 -0.29 14.93 -5.00
N GLY A 16 -0.56 14.10 -3.97
CA GLY A 16 0.31 12.99 -3.59
C GLY A 16 1.58 13.37 -2.81
N GLU A 17 1.89 14.66 -2.64
CA GLU A 17 3.15 15.11 -2.01
C GLU A 17 3.48 14.42 -0.69
N PRO A 18 2.58 14.33 0.32
CA PRO A 18 2.93 13.70 1.58
C PRO A 18 3.22 12.21 1.44
N ALA A 19 2.58 11.52 0.49
CA ALA A 19 2.80 10.10 0.23
C ALA A 19 4.16 9.87 -0.46
N MET A 20 4.48 10.68 -1.47
CA MET A 20 5.77 10.62 -2.18
C MET A 20 6.94 10.95 -1.24
N LYS A 21 6.81 11.99 -0.40
CA LYS A 21 7.83 12.35 0.59
C LYS A 21 8.03 11.26 1.65
N LEU A 22 6.93 10.64 2.11
CA LEU A 22 7.01 9.54 3.07
C LEU A 22 7.68 8.30 2.45
N GLU A 23 7.40 7.98 1.19
CA GLU A 23 8.07 6.90 0.45
C GLU A 23 9.56 7.16 0.30
N SER A 24 9.94 8.38 -0.08
CA SER A 24 11.34 8.80 -0.19
C SER A 24 12.08 8.64 1.14
N LEU A 25 11.46 9.06 2.25
CA LEU A 25 11.99 8.87 3.59
C LEU A 25 12.16 7.38 3.94
N ALA A 26 11.21 6.53 3.54
CA ALA A 26 11.23 5.10 3.79
C ALA A 26 12.33 4.35 3.00
N TRP A 27 12.80 4.89 1.87
CA TRP A 27 13.68 4.16 0.93
C TRP A 27 14.96 3.59 1.58
N LYS A 28 15.56 4.34 2.52
CA LYS A 28 16.79 3.96 3.25
C LYS A 28 16.52 3.29 4.61
N GLY A 29 15.25 3.09 4.96
CA GLY A 29 14.84 2.51 6.22
C GLY A 29 14.96 0.99 6.25
N LYS A 30 15.10 0.46 7.47
CA LYS A 30 14.98 -0.97 7.77
C LYS A 30 13.57 -1.26 8.31
N ASP A 31 13.01 -2.38 7.87
CA ASP A 31 11.74 -2.88 8.40
C ASP A 31 11.90 -3.35 9.85
N LEU A 32 11.10 -2.78 10.76
CA LEU A 32 11.05 -3.18 12.17
C LEU A 32 10.08 -4.34 12.41
N LYS A 33 9.36 -4.79 11.36
CA LYS A 33 8.44 -5.94 11.40
C LYS A 33 7.30 -5.79 12.41
N ILE A 34 6.78 -4.57 12.56
CA ILE A 34 5.63 -4.31 13.42
C ILE A 34 4.36 -4.74 12.66
N PRO A 35 3.61 -5.75 13.13
CA PRO A 35 2.39 -6.16 12.44
C PRO A 35 1.28 -5.10 12.61
N ILE A 36 0.30 -5.17 11.72
CA ILE A 36 -0.96 -4.44 11.84
C ILE A 36 -2.07 -5.47 12.02
N GLU A 37 -2.96 -5.24 12.98
CA GLU A 37 -4.06 -6.15 13.26
C GLU A 37 -5.15 -6.04 12.18
N ILE A 38 -5.76 -7.18 11.88
CA ILE A 38 -6.88 -7.31 10.94
C ILE A 38 -8.03 -7.96 11.70
N GLU A 39 -9.18 -7.30 11.72
CA GLU A 39 -10.41 -7.77 12.35
C GLU A 39 -11.55 -7.75 11.32
N ASP A 40 -12.22 -8.88 11.07
CA ASP A 40 -13.33 -8.98 10.12
C ASP A 40 -13.05 -8.34 8.74
N ASN A 41 -11.89 -8.64 8.14
CA ASN A 41 -11.40 -8.03 6.89
C ASN A 41 -11.20 -6.50 6.95
N ARG A 42 -11.02 -5.94 8.15
CA ARG A 42 -10.74 -4.51 8.37
C ARG A 42 -9.36 -4.35 8.99
N ILE A 43 -8.57 -3.45 8.40
CA ILE A 43 -7.23 -3.12 8.87
C ILE A 43 -7.35 -2.12 10.03
N MET A 44 -6.82 -2.46 11.20
CA MET A 44 -6.87 -1.65 12.44
C MET A 44 -5.82 -0.53 12.42
N ILE A 45 -6.00 0.41 11.47
CA ILE A 45 -5.02 1.46 11.16
C ILE A 45 -4.85 2.48 12.28
N LYS A 46 -5.89 2.69 13.10
CA LYS A 46 -5.87 3.66 14.19
C LYS A 46 -4.94 3.20 15.29
N GLU A 47 -5.06 1.96 15.70
CA GLU A 47 -4.25 1.28 16.72
C GLU A 47 -2.79 1.25 16.27
N PHE A 48 -2.57 0.81 15.03
CA PHE A 48 -1.23 0.83 14.41
C PHE A 48 -0.62 2.23 14.37
N SER A 49 -1.41 3.27 14.06
CA SER A 49 -0.89 4.64 14.04
C SER A 49 -0.46 5.14 15.41
N LYS A 50 -1.11 4.71 16.50
CA LYS A 50 -0.71 5.05 17.87
C LYS A 50 0.64 4.40 18.19
N ILE A 51 0.81 3.12 17.87
CA ILE A 51 2.08 2.40 18.06
C ILE A 51 3.23 3.13 17.36
N ILE A 52 3.04 3.45 16.07
CA ILE A 52 4.06 4.16 15.28
C ILE A 52 4.34 5.56 15.86
N PHE A 53 3.30 6.25 16.32
CA PHE A 53 3.45 7.55 16.96
C PHE A 53 4.27 7.45 18.24
N ASP A 54 3.98 6.52 19.13
CA ASP A 54 4.70 6.37 20.41
C ASP A 54 6.17 5.99 20.21
N MET A 55 6.47 5.24 19.15
CA MET A 55 7.83 4.86 18.78
C MET A 55 8.64 5.99 18.11
N ARG A 56 8.01 7.09 17.70
CA ARG A 56 8.63 8.14 16.85
C ARG A 56 9.89 8.79 17.43
N ASN A 57 10.03 8.79 18.76
CA ASN A 57 11.17 9.39 19.45
C ASN A 57 12.32 8.39 19.72
N ASN A 58 12.03 7.09 19.67
CA ASN A 58 12.98 6.03 20.02
C ASN A 58 13.61 5.34 18.80
N TYR A 59 13.03 5.53 17.61
CA TYR A 59 13.45 4.87 16.37
C TYR A 59 13.73 5.89 15.26
N LYS A 60 14.56 5.48 14.29
CA LYS A 60 14.83 6.30 13.12
C LYS A 60 13.54 6.47 12.30
N LYS A 61 13.22 7.71 11.94
CA LYS A 61 12.04 8.06 11.14
C LYS A 61 11.94 7.27 9.83
N GLN A 62 13.07 7.03 9.16
CA GLN A 62 13.13 6.19 7.96
C GLN A 62 12.73 4.73 8.20
N ASP A 63 13.08 4.15 9.36
CA ASP A 63 12.77 2.76 9.70
C ASP A 63 11.29 2.62 10.03
N LEU A 64 10.73 3.59 10.77
CA LEU A 64 9.28 3.67 11.01
C LEU A 64 8.50 3.89 9.71
N ALA A 65 8.97 4.77 8.83
CA ALA A 65 8.35 4.99 7.52
C ALA A 65 8.38 3.71 6.68
N LYS A 66 9.51 2.99 6.64
CA LYS A 66 9.62 1.71 5.94
C LYS A 66 8.66 0.66 6.50
N THR A 67 8.60 0.57 7.83
CA THR A 67 7.71 -0.35 8.54
C THR A 67 6.25 -0.06 8.20
N VAL A 68 5.82 1.20 8.27
CA VAL A 68 4.44 1.61 7.90
C VAL A 68 4.06 1.14 6.50
N HIS A 69 4.91 1.36 5.50
CA HIS A 69 4.61 0.92 4.13
C HIS A 69 4.48 -0.60 4.05
N ILE A 70 5.43 -1.34 4.63
CA ILE A 70 5.45 -2.80 4.56
C ILE A 70 4.27 -3.41 5.30
N SER A 71 3.98 -2.95 6.52
CA SER A 71 2.91 -3.51 7.35
C SER A 71 1.54 -3.31 6.71
N ILE A 72 1.26 -2.12 6.19
CA ILE A 72 -0.01 -1.84 5.51
C ILE A 72 -0.10 -2.65 4.20
N ALA A 73 0.98 -2.70 3.40
CA ALA A 73 1.01 -3.48 2.16
C ALA A 73 0.78 -4.98 2.42
N LYS A 74 1.36 -5.54 3.48
CA LYS A 74 1.14 -6.92 3.89
C LYS A 74 -0.30 -7.19 4.30
N ALA A 75 -0.91 -6.32 5.10
CA ALA A 75 -2.29 -6.52 5.51
C ALA A 75 -3.28 -6.42 4.35
N PHE A 76 -3.06 -5.49 3.40
CA PHE A 76 -3.85 -5.50 2.16
C PHE A 76 -3.65 -6.79 1.35
N SER A 77 -2.42 -7.30 1.30
CA SER A 77 -2.11 -8.53 0.58
C SER A 77 -2.83 -9.72 1.23
N GLU A 78 -2.80 -9.83 2.55
CA GLU A 78 -3.44 -10.89 3.32
C GLU A 78 -4.93 -10.98 3.00
N ILE A 79 -5.67 -9.87 3.15
CA ILE A 79 -7.11 -9.81 2.84
C ILE A 79 -7.38 -10.18 1.37
N ALA A 80 -6.59 -9.64 0.43
CA ALA A 80 -6.78 -9.91 -0.99
C ALA A 80 -6.48 -11.37 -1.35
N ILE A 81 -5.46 -11.97 -0.75
CA ILE A 81 -5.05 -13.36 -0.96
C ILE A 81 -6.11 -14.31 -0.39
N GLU A 82 -6.62 -14.04 0.80
CA GLU A 82 -7.68 -14.85 1.41
C GLU A 82 -8.94 -14.87 0.54
N ALA A 83 -9.37 -13.71 0.05
CA ALA A 83 -10.50 -13.62 -0.87
C ALA A 83 -10.24 -14.35 -2.20
N ALA A 84 -9.04 -14.17 -2.78
CA ALA A 84 -8.68 -14.74 -4.06
C ALA A 84 -8.48 -16.27 -4.01
N LYS A 85 -8.09 -16.83 -2.86
CA LYS A 85 -7.88 -18.28 -2.70
C LYS A 85 -9.15 -19.10 -2.85
N ILE A 86 -10.32 -18.55 -2.52
CA ILE A 86 -11.61 -19.25 -2.59
C ILE A 86 -11.87 -19.75 -4.02
N ASP A 87 -11.66 -18.88 -5.00
CA ASP A 87 -11.93 -19.15 -6.41
C ASP A 87 -10.66 -19.22 -7.28
N HIS A 88 -9.48 -19.25 -6.64
CA HIS A 88 -8.16 -19.24 -7.28
C HIS A 88 -7.96 -18.12 -8.32
N LEU A 89 -8.44 -16.92 -7.98
CA LEU A 89 -8.43 -15.75 -8.86
C LEU A 89 -7.07 -15.02 -8.86
N PRO A 90 -6.69 -14.35 -9.97
CA PRO A 90 -5.56 -13.44 -9.97
C PRO A 90 -5.84 -12.21 -9.08
N VAL A 91 -4.79 -11.66 -8.46
CA VAL A 91 -4.86 -10.42 -7.67
C VAL A 91 -4.26 -9.28 -8.50
N ALA A 92 -5.04 -8.23 -8.73
CA ALA A 92 -4.59 -7.03 -9.44
C ALA A 92 -4.40 -5.85 -8.47
N PHE A 93 -3.31 -5.08 -8.65
CA PHE A 93 -3.08 -3.85 -7.89
C PHE A 93 -3.10 -2.61 -8.79
N SER A 94 -3.90 -1.62 -8.39
CA SER A 94 -4.20 -0.40 -9.14
C SER A 94 -4.43 0.77 -8.17
N GLY A 95 -4.80 1.94 -8.69
CA GLY A 95 -4.95 3.20 -7.95
C GLY A 95 -3.63 3.97 -7.83
N GLY A 96 -3.70 5.24 -7.42
CA GLY A 96 -2.52 6.11 -7.33
C GLY A 96 -1.42 5.60 -6.39
N VAL A 97 -1.77 4.86 -5.33
CA VAL A 97 -0.79 4.24 -4.42
C VAL A 97 0.02 3.14 -5.11
N ALA A 98 -0.45 2.57 -6.22
CA ALA A 98 0.31 1.56 -6.96
C ALA A 98 1.57 2.11 -7.65
N TYR A 99 1.75 3.44 -7.72
CA TYR A 99 3.04 4.03 -8.08
C TYR A 99 4.10 3.87 -6.98
N ASN A 100 3.68 3.71 -5.72
CA ASN A 100 4.60 3.52 -4.60
C ASN A 100 5.30 2.17 -4.74
N LYS A 101 6.61 2.22 -4.96
CA LYS A 101 7.39 1.04 -5.28
C LYS A 101 7.55 0.11 -4.08
N ILE A 102 7.58 0.66 -2.86
CA ILE A 102 7.63 -0.17 -1.64
C ILE A 102 6.34 -0.98 -1.51
N PHE A 103 5.17 -0.36 -1.68
CA PHE A 103 3.88 -1.07 -1.68
C PHE A 103 3.81 -2.12 -2.77
N SER A 104 4.06 -1.71 -4.02
CA SER A 104 3.95 -2.59 -5.18
C SER A 104 4.88 -3.79 -5.11
N ASP A 105 6.11 -3.63 -4.62
CA ASP A 105 7.06 -4.73 -4.47
C ASP A 105 6.64 -5.70 -3.35
N VAL A 106 6.12 -5.19 -2.22
CA VAL A 106 5.62 -6.03 -1.13
C VAL A 106 4.39 -6.82 -1.57
N ILE A 107 3.37 -6.16 -2.13
CA ILE A 107 2.13 -6.83 -2.56
C ILE A 107 2.43 -7.87 -3.62
N LYS A 108 3.25 -7.55 -4.61
CA LYS A 108 3.68 -8.51 -5.63
C LYS A 108 4.29 -9.76 -4.97
N LYS A 109 5.22 -9.56 -4.03
CA LYS A 109 5.91 -10.65 -3.36
C LYS A 109 4.94 -11.53 -2.56
N GLU A 110 4.05 -10.94 -1.77
CA GLU A 110 3.10 -11.70 -0.94
C GLU A 110 2.11 -12.52 -1.80
N VAL A 111 1.60 -11.93 -2.89
CA VAL A 111 0.68 -12.60 -3.83
C VAL A 111 1.38 -13.75 -4.54
N GLU A 112 2.55 -13.52 -5.14
CA GLU A 112 3.31 -14.56 -5.85
C GLU A 112 3.77 -15.69 -4.90
N SER A 113 4.16 -15.36 -3.67
CA SER A 113 4.54 -16.37 -2.66
C SER A 113 3.35 -17.22 -2.21
N SER A 114 2.12 -16.75 -2.42
CA SER A 114 0.88 -17.48 -2.14
C SER A 114 0.39 -18.30 -3.33
N ASN A 115 1.21 -18.49 -4.37
CA ASN A 115 0.88 -19.20 -5.61
C ASN A 115 -0.32 -18.60 -6.36
N LEU A 116 -0.56 -17.29 -6.21
CA LEU A 116 -1.56 -16.55 -6.97
C LEU A 116 -0.88 -15.70 -8.04
N LYS A 117 -1.60 -15.44 -9.14
CA LYS A 117 -1.10 -14.58 -10.22
C LYS A 117 -1.26 -13.11 -9.85
N TYR A 118 -0.15 -12.38 -9.82
CA TYR A 118 -0.14 -10.92 -9.65
C TYR A 118 -0.32 -10.19 -10.98
N LEU A 119 -1.22 -9.22 -11.02
CA LEU A 119 -1.48 -8.35 -12.18
C LEU A 119 -1.18 -6.89 -11.84
N LYS A 120 -0.50 -6.20 -12.76
CA LYS A 120 -0.19 -4.77 -12.65
C LYS A 120 -0.44 -4.04 -13.96
N HIS A 121 -0.63 -2.74 -13.84
CA HIS A 121 -0.65 -1.82 -14.98
C HIS A 121 0.70 -1.81 -15.73
N ARG A 122 0.65 -1.76 -17.06
CA ARG A 122 1.82 -1.63 -17.94
C ARG A 122 1.62 -0.59 -19.05
N LEU A 123 0.48 -0.67 -19.74
CA LEU A 123 0.16 0.18 -20.89
C LEU A 123 -0.73 1.37 -20.53
N VAL A 124 -1.47 1.26 -19.43
CA VAL A 124 -2.41 2.28 -18.93
C VAL A 124 -1.93 2.70 -17.55
N PRO A 125 -1.95 4.00 -17.19
CA PRO A 125 -1.66 4.48 -15.83
C PRO A 125 -2.45 3.70 -14.77
N CYS A 126 -1.86 3.44 -13.60
CA CYS A 126 -2.61 2.84 -12.47
C CYS A 126 -3.42 3.88 -11.68
N GLY A 127 -3.06 5.16 -11.75
CA GLY A 127 -3.83 6.24 -11.15
C GLY A 127 -5.01 6.69 -12.02
N ASP A 128 -5.57 7.85 -11.68
CA ASP A 128 -6.82 8.37 -12.26
C ASP A 128 -6.79 8.54 -13.78
N GLY A 129 -5.61 8.78 -14.36
CA GLY A 129 -5.43 8.83 -15.81
C GLY A 129 -5.76 7.53 -16.55
N GLY A 130 -5.90 6.41 -15.84
CA GLY A 130 -6.31 5.11 -16.40
C GLY A 130 -7.77 4.72 -16.14
N VAL A 131 -8.50 5.50 -15.34
CA VAL A 131 -9.84 5.10 -14.85
C VAL A 131 -10.87 5.02 -15.97
N SER A 132 -10.85 5.96 -16.92
CA SER A 132 -11.78 5.98 -18.06
C SER A 132 -11.69 4.72 -18.94
N PHE A 133 -10.49 4.15 -19.05
CA PHE A 133 -10.28 2.88 -19.76
C PHE A 133 -10.97 1.72 -19.06
N GLY A 134 -10.83 1.63 -17.72
CA GLY A 134 -11.51 0.62 -16.91
C GLY A 134 -13.03 0.74 -16.98
N GLN A 135 -13.55 1.98 -16.92
CA GLN A 135 -14.99 2.26 -17.05
C GLN A 135 -15.53 1.84 -18.43
N SER A 136 -14.81 2.14 -19.50
CA SER A 136 -15.22 1.79 -20.86
C SER A 136 -15.27 0.28 -21.08
N LEU A 137 -14.25 -0.45 -20.61
CA LEU A 137 -14.23 -1.92 -20.66
C LEU A 137 -15.34 -2.54 -19.82
N PHE A 138 -15.61 -1.99 -18.63
CA PHE A 138 -16.71 -2.45 -17.79
C PHE A 138 -18.06 -2.25 -18.49
N ALA A 139 -18.30 -1.07 -19.06
CA ALA A 139 -19.53 -0.82 -19.82
C ALA A 139 -19.67 -1.77 -21.02
N TYR A 140 -18.61 -1.96 -21.81
CA TYR A 140 -18.62 -2.87 -22.96
C TYR A 140 -18.95 -4.32 -22.59
N LYS A 141 -18.42 -4.83 -21.46
CA LYS A 141 -18.69 -6.20 -21.00
C LYS A 141 -20.14 -6.42 -20.56
N ASN A 142 -20.85 -5.36 -20.20
CA ASN A 142 -22.24 -5.41 -19.70
C ASN A 142 -23.28 -5.07 -20.79
N ILE A 143 -22.87 -5.03 -22.06
CA ILE A 143 -23.74 -4.99 -23.24
C ILE A 143 -23.79 -6.41 -23.82
#